data_AF-A4BYH9-F1
#
_entry.id   AF-A4BYH9-F1
#
_cell.length_a   1.000
_cell.length_b   1.000
_cell.length_c   1.000
_cell.angle_alpha   90.00
_cell.angle_beta   90.00
_cell.angle_gamma   90.00
#
_symmetry.space_group_name_H-M   'P 1'
#
loop_
_entity.id
_entity.type
_entity.pdbx_description
1 polymer ?
#
loop_
_entity_poly.entity_id
_entity_poly.type
_entity_poly.pdbx_seq_one_letter_code
_entity_poly.pdbx_strand_id
1 'polypeptide(L)'
;MKYLFCFNFFITLLSLQLSSAQNNATDIPMNSSNWKIHKGTSTFETFDNRETLLLNGKAFVKNKKFSNGTIEVDVFANKNRSFAGIIFRKQQDTMEEVYMRLHKSNQADAIQYSPSYDDELTWQLYKEYQANVTFKNKGWNNLRIEVNNNTTEVFINDAKVLTVENLRTADNNGEIGLFALFNNRFSNFRFTSNEVASKTNKETKNKKESNIISQWNITKAFPFSEDELRFNSFSKEKFATVTTESSGLLPFSKFIKKRSSGNFEKNKEVYAVASTSIESNNNQVRLFSYDYSDKIIVYLNGVALFRGNNAFRSKGLQYQGHIDINANKLYLNLKKGKNTLHCAVIDKANGWGLIGKLE
;
A
#
# COMPACT_ATOMS: atom_id res chain seq x y z
N MET A 1 -2.44 6.77 83.97
CA MET A 1 -2.29 5.68 82.98
C MET A 1 -3.28 5.95 81.86
N LYS A 2 -2.79 6.48 80.72
CA LYS A 2 -2.81 5.84 79.39
C LYS A 2 -4.22 5.58 78.77
N TYR A 3 -4.59 6.49 77.87
CA TYR A 3 -5.29 6.36 76.57
C TYR A 3 -6.51 5.44 76.41
N LEU A 4 -7.61 6.01 75.89
CA LEU A 4 -8.29 5.44 74.71
C LEU A 4 -9.13 6.52 73.99
N PHE A 5 -8.62 6.99 72.84
CA PHE A 5 -9.33 7.83 71.89
C PHE A 5 -9.78 6.89 70.76
N CYS A 6 -11.08 6.62 70.64
CA CYS A 6 -11.62 5.78 69.57
C CYS A 6 -11.75 6.60 68.29
N PHE A 7 -10.83 6.42 67.35
CA PHE A 7 -10.94 6.96 66.00
C PHE A 7 -11.48 5.87 65.06
N ASN A 8 -12.72 6.03 64.60
CA ASN A 8 -13.31 5.19 63.57
C ASN A 8 -12.64 5.50 62.22
N PHE A 9 -11.92 4.54 61.66
CA PHE A 9 -11.39 4.62 60.30
C PHE A 9 -12.13 3.61 59.42
N PHE A 10 -13.09 4.10 58.64
CA PHE A 10 -13.78 3.33 57.61
C PHE A 10 -12.95 3.45 56.32
N ILE A 11 -12.25 2.38 55.94
CA ILE A 11 -11.61 2.27 54.62
C ILE A 11 -12.54 1.44 53.73
N THR A 12 -13.35 2.12 52.92
CA THR A 12 -13.97 1.51 51.74
C THR A 12 -12.93 1.44 50.62
N LEU A 13 -12.36 0.25 50.41
CA LEU A 13 -11.49 -0.04 49.28
C LEU A 13 -12.37 -0.25 48.03
N LEU A 14 -12.53 0.79 47.21
CA LEU A 14 -13.21 0.70 45.93
C LEU A 14 -12.22 0.15 44.90
N SER A 15 -12.17 -1.18 44.75
CA SER A 15 -11.41 -1.83 43.69
C SER A 15 -12.11 -1.61 42.35
N LEU A 16 -11.71 -0.58 41.59
CA LEU A 16 -12.00 -0.50 40.16
C LEU A 16 -11.26 -1.63 39.46
N GLN A 17 -11.93 -2.76 39.26
CA GLN A 17 -11.53 -3.75 38.26
C GLN A 17 -11.84 -3.17 36.89
N LEU A 18 -10.84 -2.51 36.29
CA LEU A 18 -10.80 -2.33 34.84
C LEU A 18 -10.63 -3.71 34.21
N SER A 19 -11.74 -4.39 33.95
CA SER A 19 -11.76 -5.53 33.04
C SER A 19 -11.44 -5.02 31.64
N SER A 20 -10.16 -5.00 31.29
CA SER A 20 -9.77 -5.05 29.88
C SER A 20 -10.23 -6.41 29.36
N ALA A 21 -11.26 -6.44 28.51
CA ALA A 21 -11.61 -7.62 27.77
C ALA A 21 -10.40 -8.01 26.91
N GLN A 22 -9.60 -8.98 27.36
CA GLN A 22 -8.62 -9.64 26.52
C GLN A 22 -9.42 -10.47 25.52
N ASN A 23 -9.58 -9.96 24.30
CA ASN A 23 -10.07 -10.79 23.21
C ASN A 23 -9.06 -11.92 23.02
N ASN A 24 -9.50 -13.16 23.27
CA ASN A 24 -8.67 -14.34 23.12
C ASN A 24 -8.20 -14.46 21.67
N ALA A 25 -6.91 -14.74 21.48
CA ALA A 25 -6.36 -15.04 20.17
C ALA A 25 -7.02 -16.30 19.60
N THR A 26 -7.37 -16.25 18.32
CA THR A 26 -7.81 -17.41 17.55
C THR A 26 -6.63 -17.96 16.77
N ASP A 27 -6.13 -19.14 17.17
CA ASP A 27 -5.12 -19.87 16.41
C ASP A 27 -5.76 -20.56 15.19
N ILE A 28 -5.08 -20.47 14.04
CA ILE A 28 -5.51 -21.09 12.78
C ILE A 28 -4.48 -22.13 12.34
N PRO A 29 -4.78 -23.43 12.48
CA PRO A 29 -3.91 -24.50 12.02
C PRO A 29 -3.53 -24.40 10.54
N MET A 30 -2.29 -24.77 10.19
CA MET A 30 -1.76 -24.71 8.83
C MET A 30 -2.16 -25.96 8.03
N ASN A 31 -3.44 -26.08 7.69
CA ASN A 31 -3.97 -27.21 6.93
C ASN A 31 -5.07 -26.80 5.93
N SER A 32 -5.41 -27.73 5.04
CA SER A 32 -6.34 -27.51 3.94
C SER A 32 -7.79 -27.28 4.39
N SER A 33 -8.16 -27.66 5.62
CA SER A 33 -9.51 -27.40 6.13
C SER A 33 -9.69 -25.92 6.50
N ASN A 34 -8.64 -25.23 6.94
CA ASN A 34 -8.69 -23.82 7.35
C ASN A 34 -8.31 -22.82 6.24
N TRP A 35 -7.50 -23.22 5.27
CA TRP A 35 -6.93 -22.32 4.27
C TRP A 35 -7.45 -22.57 2.86
N LYS A 36 -7.74 -21.49 2.13
CA LYS A 36 -8.06 -21.49 0.70
C LYS A 36 -6.87 -20.91 -0.08
N ILE A 37 -6.30 -21.69 -0.97
CA ILE A 37 -5.19 -21.24 -1.82
C ILE A 37 -5.73 -20.43 -2.99
N HIS A 38 -5.10 -19.29 -3.26
CA HIS A 38 -5.46 -18.39 -4.34
C HIS A 38 -4.24 -18.09 -5.21
N LYS A 39 -4.19 -18.71 -6.39
CA LYS A 39 -3.10 -18.62 -7.38
C LYS A 39 -1.74 -19.05 -6.81
N GLY A 40 -0.97 -19.81 -7.59
CA GLY A 40 0.38 -20.26 -7.22
C GLY A 40 0.42 -21.66 -6.60
N THR A 41 1.48 -21.95 -5.86
CA THR A 41 1.80 -23.29 -5.32
C THR A 41 1.82 -23.30 -3.80
N SER A 42 1.38 -24.41 -3.21
CA SER A 42 1.32 -24.57 -1.76
C SER A 42 1.51 -26.02 -1.32
N THR A 43 2.12 -26.22 -0.16
CA THR A 43 2.19 -27.53 0.52
C THR A 43 1.97 -27.34 2.01
N PHE A 44 1.03 -28.09 2.58
CA PHE A 44 0.89 -28.21 4.03
C PHE A 44 1.79 -29.36 4.50
N GLU A 45 2.72 -29.07 5.39
CA GLU A 45 3.73 -30.04 5.82
C GLU A 45 4.12 -29.84 7.29
N THR A 46 4.68 -30.89 7.89
CA THR A 46 5.39 -30.76 9.16
C THR A 46 6.84 -30.39 8.86
N PHE A 47 7.29 -29.24 9.37
CA PHE A 47 8.66 -28.77 9.22
C PHE A 47 9.11 -28.13 10.53
N ASP A 48 10.33 -28.44 10.97
CA ASP A 48 10.88 -27.96 12.26
C ASP A 48 9.95 -28.29 13.46
N ASN A 49 9.36 -29.50 13.44
CA ASN A 49 8.36 -29.98 14.41
C ASN A 49 7.11 -29.08 14.55
N ARG A 50 6.75 -28.32 13.51
CA ARG A 50 5.57 -27.46 13.46
C ARG A 50 4.71 -27.78 12.25
N GLU A 51 3.41 -27.54 12.37
CA GLU A 51 2.53 -27.45 11.20
C GLU A 51 2.89 -26.19 10.40
N THR A 52 3.11 -26.37 9.10
CA THR A 52 3.55 -25.27 8.23
C THR A 52 2.80 -25.25 6.91
N LEU A 53 2.68 -24.05 6.36
CA LEU A 53 2.28 -23.81 4.97
C LEU A 53 3.50 -23.30 4.21
N LEU A 54 4.05 -24.11 3.32
CA LEU A 54 4.98 -23.67 2.28
C LEU A 54 4.17 -23.04 1.14
N LEU A 55 4.40 -21.76 0.84
CA LEU A 55 3.57 -20.96 -0.08
C LEU A 55 4.42 -20.18 -1.10
N ASN A 56 3.93 -20.11 -2.32
CA ASN A 56 4.30 -19.13 -3.34
C ASN A 56 3.04 -18.74 -4.11
N GLY A 57 2.45 -17.61 -3.74
CA GLY A 57 1.10 -17.21 -4.08
C GLY A 57 0.41 -16.51 -2.91
N LYS A 58 -0.92 -16.53 -2.90
CA LYS A 58 -1.74 -16.02 -1.80
C LYS A 58 -2.56 -17.17 -1.18
N ALA A 59 -2.78 -17.11 0.12
CA ALA A 59 -3.67 -18.04 0.82
C ALA A 59 -4.55 -17.26 1.80
N PHE A 60 -5.83 -17.61 1.89
CA PHE A 60 -6.80 -16.91 2.72
C PHE A 60 -7.42 -17.84 3.75
N VAL A 61 -7.66 -17.33 4.95
CA VAL A 61 -8.35 -18.08 6.01
C VAL A 61 -9.83 -18.19 5.65
N LYS A 62 -10.36 -19.41 5.65
CA LYS A 62 -11.77 -19.65 5.30
C LYS A 62 -12.70 -19.08 6.36
N ASN A 63 -13.77 -18.43 5.92
CA ASN A 63 -14.89 -17.98 6.76
C ASN A 63 -14.48 -17.04 7.91
N LYS A 64 -13.38 -16.29 7.75
CA LYS A 64 -12.92 -15.29 8.73
C LYS A 64 -12.82 -13.92 8.06
N LYS A 65 -13.21 -12.90 8.82
CA LYS A 65 -13.06 -11.50 8.47
C LYS A 65 -12.37 -10.76 9.61
N PHE A 66 -11.68 -9.67 9.27
CA PHE A 66 -10.91 -8.87 10.20
C PHE A 66 -11.07 -7.38 9.88
N SER A 67 -11.29 -6.59 10.93
CA SER A 67 -11.30 -5.13 10.90
C SER A 67 -10.14 -4.57 11.72
N ASN A 68 -10.20 -4.69 13.04
CA ASN A 68 -9.21 -4.23 14.00
C ASN A 68 -8.73 -5.39 14.87
N GLY A 69 -7.54 -5.24 15.45
CA GLY A 69 -6.93 -6.24 16.32
C GLY A 69 -5.51 -6.57 15.88
N THR A 70 -5.07 -7.77 16.20
CA THR A 70 -3.69 -8.22 15.92
C THR A 70 -3.73 -9.40 14.97
N ILE A 71 -2.82 -9.44 14.00
CA ILE A 71 -2.54 -10.64 13.21
C ILE A 71 -1.06 -10.98 13.38
N GLU A 72 -0.76 -12.24 13.69
CA GLU A 72 0.60 -12.72 13.90
C GLU A 72 0.84 -14.00 13.11
N VAL A 73 2.07 -14.14 12.60
CA VAL A 73 2.53 -15.35 11.94
C VAL A 73 4.03 -15.50 12.06
N ASP A 74 4.50 -16.72 12.22
CA ASP A 74 5.93 -17.02 12.13
C ASP A 74 6.32 -17.29 10.66
N VAL A 75 7.36 -16.60 10.19
CA VAL A 75 7.93 -16.73 8.85
C VAL A 75 9.33 -17.32 8.94
N PHE A 76 9.59 -18.39 8.20
CA PHE A 76 10.90 -19.04 8.25
C PHE A 76 11.99 -18.16 7.64
N ALA A 77 13.16 -18.13 8.29
CA ALA A 77 14.32 -17.39 7.81
C ALA A 77 14.76 -17.89 6.44
N ASN A 78 14.93 -16.98 5.48
CA ASN A 78 15.31 -17.32 4.11
C ASN A 78 16.31 -16.32 3.54
N LYS A 79 17.52 -16.79 3.19
CA LYS A 79 18.57 -15.95 2.60
C LYS A 79 18.43 -15.79 1.08
N ASN A 80 17.72 -16.72 0.43
CA ASN A 80 17.44 -16.62 -0.99
C ASN A 80 16.38 -15.54 -1.23
N ARG A 81 16.28 -15.08 -2.49
CA ARG A 81 15.23 -14.13 -2.89
C ARG A 81 13.88 -14.68 -2.47
N SER A 82 13.24 -14.00 -1.52
CA SER A 82 12.00 -14.45 -0.89
C SER A 82 11.24 -13.25 -0.34
N PHE A 83 9.92 -13.30 -0.49
CA PHE A 83 8.95 -12.35 0.03
C PHE A 83 7.89 -13.13 0.80
N ALA A 84 7.48 -12.64 1.96
CA ALA A 84 6.49 -13.29 2.80
C ALA A 84 5.77 -12.26 3.67
N GLY A 85 4.45 -12.32 3.78
CA GLY A 85 3.69 -11.29 4.46
C GLY A 85 2.27 -11.66 4.83
N ILE A 86 1.61 -10.71 5.48
CA ILE A 86 0.21 -10.78 5.90
C ILE A 86 -0.63 -9.95 4.92
N ILE A 87 -1.77 -10.52 4.53
CA ILE A 87 -2.85 -9.83 3.82
C ILE A 87 -3.98 -9.59 4.82
N PHE A 88 -4.55 -8.40 4.82
CA PHE A 88 -5.70 -8.08 5.67
C PHE A 88 -6.69 -7.16 4.96
N ARG A 89 -7.92 -7.15 5.47
CA ARG A 89 -9.05 -6.37 4.95
C ARG A 89 -9.32 -6.56 3.46
N LYS A 90 -9.02 -7.75 2.93
CA LYS A 90 -9.27 -8.01 1.52
C LYS A 90 -10.77 -8.01 1.21
N GLN A 91 -11.17 -7.24 0.22
CA GLN A 91 -12.48 -7.33 -0.43
C GLN A 91 -12.31 -7.44 -1.94
N GLN A 92 -12.98 -8.41 -2.55
CA GLN A 92 -12.81 -8.71 -3.97
C GLN A 92 -11.32 -8.87 -4.31
N ASP A 93 -10.78 -8.04 -5.20
CA ASP A 93 -9.37 -8.05 -5.61
C ASP A 93 -8.55 -6.90 -4.96
N THR A 94 -9.12 -6.17 -3.99
CA THR A 94 -8.45 -5.08 -3.25
C THR A 94 -8.09 -5.54 -1.85
N MET A 95 -6.89 -5.22 -1.36
CA MET A 95 -6.42 -5.65 -0.05
C MET A 95 -5.26 -4.81 0.48
N GLU A 96 -5.00 -4.92 1.77
CA GLU A 96 -3.82 -4.37 2.43
C GLU A 96 -2.76 -5.46 2.62
N GLU A 97 -1.49 -5.15 2.35
CA GLU A 97 -0.39 -6.10 2.48
C GLU A 97 0.79 -5.50 3.25
N VAL A 98 1.29 -6.24 4.23
CA VAL A 98 2.59 -5.98 4.89
C VAL A 98 3.46 -7.19 4.67
N TYR A 99 4.63 -7.00 4.08
CA TYR A 99 5.51 -8.13 3.76
C TYR A 99 6.98 -7.85 4.03
N MET A 100 7.66 -8.94 4.33
CA MET A 100 9.09 -9.05 4.53
C MET A 100 9.78 -9.37 3.20
N ARG A 101 10.92 -8.73 2.96
CA ARG A 101 11.85 -9.03 1.87
C ARG A 101 13.07 -9.69 2.48
N LEU A 102 13.00 -10.99 2.77
CA LEU A 102 13.97 -11.68 3.63
C LEU A 102 15.41 -11.56 3.11
N HIS A 103 15.59 -11.67 1.79
CA HIS A 103 16.87 -11.45 1.09
C HIS A 103 17.43 -10.02 1.14
N LYS A 104 16.66 -9.07 1.67
CA LYS A 104 16.99 -7.65 1.82
C LYS A 104 17.13 -7.27 3.29
N SER A 105 17.41 -8.24 4.16
CA SER A 105 17.79 -7.98 5.56
C SER A 105 18.83 -6.85 5.65
N ASN A 106 18.63 -5.93 6.59
CA ASN A 106 19.45 -4.74 6.81
C ASN A 106 19.48 -3.73 5.64
N GLN A 107 18.54 -3.81 4.69
CA GLN A 107 18.32 -2.79 3.65
C GLN A 107 17.13 -1.90 4.02
N ALA A 108 17.07 -0.67 3.49
CA ALA A 108 16.01 0.30 3.78
C ALA A 108 14.59 -0.20 3.47
N ASP A 109 14.48 -1.18 2.57
CA ASP A 109 13.24 -1.75 2.06
C ASP A 109 13.02 -3.20 2.51
N ALA A 110 13.56 -3.59 3.67
CA ALA A 110 13.45 -4.95 4.22
C ALA A 110 12.00 -5.30 4.59
N ILE A 111 11.23 -4.33 5.09
CA ILE A 111 9.78 -4.40 5.28
C ILE A 111 9.11 -3.38 4.36
N GLN A 112 7.98 -3.76 3.78
CA GLN A 112 7.14 -2.84 3.00
C GLN A 112 5.67 -3.05 3.36
N TYR A 113 4.94 -1.94 3.42
CA TYR A 113 3.49 -1.94 3.31
C TYR A 113 3.09 -1.45 1.91
N SER A 114 2.09 -2.08 1.32
CA SER A 114 1.49 -1.64 0.07
C SER A 114 0.03 -2.11 0.00
N PRO A 115 -0.91 -1.26 -0.41
CA PRO A 115 -2.18 -1.76 -0.88
C PRO A 115 -1.98 -2.51 -2.20
N SER A 116 -2.89 -3.43 -2.47
CA SER A 116 -3.10 -4.02 -3.79
C SER A 116 -4.48 -3.67 -4.29
N TYR A 117 -4.56 -3.30 -5.56
CA TYR A 117 -5.80 -3.04 -6.28
C TYR A 117 -5.86 -3.98 -7.48
N ASP A 118 -7.01 -4.60 -7.73
CA ASP A 118 -7.16 -5.58 -8.81
C ASP A 118 -6.06 -6.67 -8.79
N ASP A 119 -5.75 -7.16 -7.59
CA ASP A 119 -4.75 -8.19 -7.30
C ASP A 119 -3.29 -7.78 -7.62
N GLU A 120 -3.04 -6.50 -7.85
CA GLU A 120 -1.73 -5.96 -8.19
C GLU A 120 -1.13 -5.12 -7.06
N LEU A 121 0.07 -5.53 -6.62
CA LEU A 121 0.88 -4.79 -5.66
C LEU A 121 1.34 -3.45 -6.24
N THR A 122 1.20 -2.39 -5.45
CA THR A 122 1.47 -1.01 -5.87
C THR A 122 2.63 -0.33 -5.12
N TRP A 123 3.62 -1.14 -4.72
CA TRP A 123 4.69 -0.75 -3.79
C TRP A 123 5.54 0.43 -4.27
N GLN A 124 5.62 0.71 -5.59
CA GLN A 124 6.38 1.87 -6.09
C GLN A 124 5.78 3.21 -5.63
N LEU A 125 4.48 3.23 -5.31
CA LEU A 125 3.76 4.44 -4.99
C LEU A 125 3.87 4.84 -3.51
N TYR A 126 4.32 3.94 -2.63
CA TYR A 126 4.28 4.12 -1.17
C TYR A 126 5.66 3.94 -0.53
N LYS A 127 6.65 4.70 -1.02
CA LYS A 127 8.04 4.63 -0.53
C LYS A 127 8.17 5.00 0.94
N GLU A 128 7.24 5.79 1.49
CA GLU A 128 7.22 6.23 2.87
C GLU A 128 6.93 5.10 3.87
N TYR A 129 6.36 3.99 3.40
CA TYR A 129 6.02 2.85 4.25
C TYR A 129 6.96 1.67 4.04
N GLN A 130 8.25 1.95 4.19
CA GLN A 130 9.34 0.98 4.15
C GLN A 130 10.17 1.09 5.43
N ALA A 131 10.75 -0.03 5.87
CA ALA A 131 11.61 -0.03 7.06
C ALA A 131 12.84 -0.93 6.89
N ASN A 132 13.95 -0.46 7.48
CA ASN A 132 15.14 -1.26 7.66
C ASN A 132 14.98 -2.19 8.86
N VAL A 133 15.15 -3.48 8.62
CA VAL A 133 15.09 -4.51 9.66
C VAL A 133 16.16 -5.56 9.38
N THR A 134 16.85 -6.01 10.43
CA THR A 134 17.69 -7.20 10.37
C THR A 134 16.88 -8.42 10.79
N PHE A 135 16.68 -9.36 9.87
CA PHE A 135 15.97 -10.61 10.14
C PHE A 135 16.91 -11.65 10.79
N LYS A 136 16.33 -12.54 11.59
CA LYS A 136 17.01 -13.79 11.97
C LYS A 136 17.34 -14.55 10.68
N ASN A 137 18.55 -15.09 10.62
CA ASN A 137 19.07 -15.80 9.46
C ASN A 137 18.90 -17.33 9.54
N LYS A 138 18.35 -17.82 10.65
CA LYS A 138 17.98 -19.21 10.95
C LYS A 138 16.71 -19.21 11.82
N GLY A 139 15.95 -20.30 11.76
CA GLY A 139 14.72 -20.45 12.54
C GLY A 139 13.61 -19.50 12.06
N TRP A 140 12.78 -19.04 12.99
CA TRP A 140 11.55 -18.30 12.69
C TRP A 140 11.65 -16.83 13.08
N ASN A 141 11.23 -15.96 12.16
CA ASN A 141 10.95 -14.56 12.44
C ASN A 141 9.47 -14.40 12.73
N ASN A 142 9.10 -13.75 13.82
CA ASN A 142 7.70 -13.42 14.07
C ASN A 142 7.34 -12.11 13.37
N LEU A 143 6.31 -12.13 12.52
CA LEU A 143 5.70 -10.96 11.90
C LEU A 143 4.35 -10.73 12.58
N ARG A 144 4.19 -9.55 13.20
CA ARG A 144 2.94 -9.13 13.83
C ARG A 144 2.52 -7.78 13.26
N ILE A 145 1.23 -7.63 12.98
CA ILE A 145 0.60 -6.34 12.70
C ILE A 145 -0.49 -6.06 13.74
N GLU A 146 -0.57 -4.81 14.17
CA GLU A 146 -1.65 -4.31 15.03
C GLU A 146 -2.42 -3.25 14.26
N VAL A 147 -3.67 -3.55 13.93
CA VAL A 147 -4.52 -2.70 13.13
C VAL A 147 -5.54 -2.00 14.02
N ASN A 148 -5.54 -0.67 13.96
CA ASN A 148 -6.47 0.18 14.67
C ASN A 148 -7.05 1.24 13.72
N ASN A 149 -8.30 1.03 13.32
CA ASN A 149 -9.03 1.84 12.36
C ASN A 149 -8.24 2.02 11.08
N ASN A 150 -7.65 3.20 10.84
CA ASN A 150 -6.92 3.48 9.61
C ASN A 150 -5.39 3.45 9.78
N THR A 151 -4.93 2.97 10.93
CA THR A 151 -3.52 2.88 11.29
C THR A 151 -3.11 1.43 11.50
N THR A 152 -1.87 1.11 11.15
CA THR A 152 -1.27 -0.21 11.43
C THR A 152 0.14 -0.04 11.96
N GLU A 153 0.45 -0.69 13.08
CA GLU A 153 1.82 -0.85 13.55
C GLU A 153 2.35 -2.24 13.16
N VAL A 154 3.59 -2.31 12.67
CA VAL A 154 4.24 -3.54 12.24
C VAL A 154 5.39 -3.86 13.18
N PHE A 155 5.46 -5.13 13.59
CA PHE A 155 6.45 -5.64 14.51
C PHE A 155 7.17 -6.84 13.90
N ILE A 156 8.47 -6.91 14.11
CA ILE A 156 9.32 -8.04 13.74
C ILE A 156 10.08 -8.51 14.97
N ASN A 157 9.87 -9.76 15.37
CA ASN A 157 10.46 -10.31 16.60
C ASN A 157 10.22 -9.37 17.80
N ASP A 158 8.97 -8.95 17.98
CA ASP A 158 8.48 -8.03 19.03
C ASP A 158 8.97 -6.57 18.99
N ALA A 159 9.93 -6.24 18.12
CA ALA A 159 10.34 -4.86 17.90
C ALA A 159 9.37 -4.16 16.92
N LYS A 160 8.83 -3.00 17.28
CA LYS A 160 8.08 -2.15 16.35
C LYS A 160 9.03 -1.58 15.30
N VAL A 161 8.71 -1.75 14.01
CA VAL A 161 9.60 -1.36 12.90
C VAL A 161 8.97 -0.37 11.92
N LEU A 162 7.64 -0.32 11.85
CA LEU A 162 6.93 0.57 10.92
C LEU A 162 5.58 0.98 11.51
N THR A 163 5.20 2.23 11.29
CA THR A 163 3.84 2.74 11.53
C THR A 163 3.26 3.21 10.20
N VAL A 164 2.12 2.66 9.82
CA VAL A 164 1.32 3.10 8.68
C VAL A 164 0.19 3.96 9.23
N GLU A 165 0.28 5.28 9.04
CA GLU A 165 -0.70 6.22 9.60
C GLU A 165 -1.99 6.32 8.78
N ASN A 166 -1.95 5.86 7.53
CA ASN A 166 -3.07 5.91 6.61
C ASN A 166 -3.09 4.67 5.72
N LEU A 167 -3.90 3.68 6.11
CA LEU A 167 -4.28 2.57 5.24
C LEU A 167 -5.01 3.12 4.01
N ARG A 168 -4.72 2.53 2.84
CA ARG A 168 -5.01 3.15 1.54
C ARG A 168 -6.28 2.61 0.89
N THR A 169 -6.65 1.38 1.19
CA THR A 169 -7.91 0.80 0.74
C THR A 169 -9.07 1.42 1.52
N ALA A 170 -10.25 1.48 0.90
CA ALA A 170 -11.45 1.99 1.57
C ALA A 170 -12.08 0.94 2.51
N ASP A 171 -11.53 -0.27 2.53
CA ASP A 171 -12.09 -1.41 3.23
C ASP A 171 -11.67 -1.34 4.70
N ASN A 172 -12.65 -1.24 5.60
CA ASN A 172 -12.42 -1.27 7.05
C ASN A 172 -12.54 -2.68 7.64
N ASN A 173 -12.88 -3.67 6.81
CA ASN A 173 -13.09 -5.06 7.17
C ASN A 173 -12.92 -5.95 5.93
N GLY A 174 -12.44 -7.18 6.08
CA GLY A 174 -12.32 -8.10 4.94
C GLY A 174 -11.62 -9.40 5.28
N GLU A 175 -11.35 -10.21 4.27
CA GLU A 175 -10.63 -11.48 4.43
C GLU A 175 -9.18 -11.23 4.93
N ILE A 176 -8.64 -12.22 5.63
CA ILE A 176 -7.24 -12.26 6.08
C ILE A 176 -6.51 -13.40 5.41
N GLY A 177 -5.21 -13.24 5.25
CA GLY A 177 -4.42 -14.22 4.56
C GLY A 177 -2.92 -13.99 4.64
N LEU A 178 -2.22 -14.76 3.82
CA LEU A 178 -0.77 -14.77 3.68
C LEU A 178 -0.42 -14.58 2.22
N PHE A 179 0.69 -13.89 1.99
CA PHE A 179 1.31 -13.69 0.69
C PHE A 179 2.74 -14.21 0.72
N ALA A 180 3.17 -14.90 -0.33
CA ALA A 180 4.58 -15.17 -0.56
C ALA A 180 4.94 -15.13 -2.05
N LEU A 181 6.16 -14.71 -2.35
CA LEU A 181 6.77 -14.81 -3.66
C LEU A 181 8.16 -15.45 -3.53
N PHE A 182 8.46 -16.41 -4.40
CA PHE A 182 9.66 -17.25 -4.35
C PHE A 182 9.75 -18.13 -3.08
N ASN A 183 8.67 -18.89 -2.80
CA ASN A 183 8.55 -19.90 -1.74
C ASN A 183 9.00 -19.45 -0.33
N ASN A 184 8.06 -19.38 0.62
CA ASN A 184 8.40 -19.28 2.04
C ASN A 184 7.44 -20.12 2.90
N ARG A 185 7.86 -20.42 4.13
CA ARG A 185 7.08 -21.19 5.11
C ARG A 185 6.48 -20.28 6.16
N PHE A 186 5.24 -20.57 6.50
CA PHE A 186 4.49 -19.93 7.56
C PHE A 186 4.10 -20.96 8.61
N SER A 187 4.06 -20.54 9.88
CA SER A 187 3.55 -21.33 11.00
C SER A 187 2.91 -20.42 12.06
N ASN A 188 2.21 -21.01 13.03
CA ASN A 188 1.65 -20.30 14.19
C ASN A 188 0.82 -19.05 13.83
N PHE A 189 -0.04 -19.15 12.81
CA PHE A 189 -0.92 -18.03 12.46
C PHE A 189 -2.00 -17.87 13.52
N ARG A 190 -2.13 -16.66 14.04
CA ARG A 190 -3.20 -16.30 14.98
C ARG A 190 -3.68 -14.89 14.73
N PHE A 191 -4.92 -14.61 15.13
CA PHE A 191 -5.43 -13.25 15.14
C PHE A 191 -6.36 -12.99 16.32
N THR A 192 -6.43 -11.73 16.73
CA THR A 192 -7.44 -11.21 17.65
C THR A 192 -8.31 -10.23 16.88
N SER A 193 -9.59 -10.17 17.22
CA SER A 193 -10.48 -9.11 16.74
C SER A 193 -10.80 -8.18 17.89
N ASN A 194 -10.66 -6.88 17.67
CA ASN A 194 -11.08 -5.85 18.61
C ASN A 194 -12.31 -5.13 18.08
N GLU A 195 -13.21 -4.72 18.98
CA GLU A 195 -14.31 -3.84 18.59
C GLU A 195 -13.76 -2.56 17.96
N VAL A 196 -14.51 -2.00 17.03
CA VAL A 196 -14.19 -0.71 16.43
C VAL A 196 -14.30 0.33 17.54
N ALA A 197 -13.16 0.77 18.09
CA ALA A 197 -13.16 1.88 19.01
C ALA A 197 -13.77 3.08 18.28
N SER A 198 -14.92 3.54 18.78
CA SER A 198 -15.55 4.79 18.33
C SER A 198 -14.66 5.96 18.74
N LYS A 199 -13.59 6.19 17.97
CA LYS A 199 -12.84 7.44 18.03
C LYS A 199 -13.15 8.22 16.78
N THR A 200 -13.59 9.45 16.99
CA THR A 200 -13.67 10.51 15.99
C THR A 200 -12.37 10.53 15.20
N ASN A 201 -12.47 10.34 13.88
CA ASN A 201 -11.36 10.57 12.97
C ASN A 201 -10.83 11.98 13.22
N LYS A 202 -9.74 12.11 13.99
CA LYS A 202 -8.85 13.24 13.81
C LYS A 202 -8.17 12.96 12.47
N GLU A 203 -8.79 13.41 11.39
CA GLU A 203 -8.04 13.69 10.18
C GLU A 203 -6.84 14.52 10.64
N THR A 204 -5.66 13.94 10.59
CA THR A 204 -4.43 14.71 10.68
C THR A 204 -4.55 15.71 9.55
N LYS A 205 -4.83 16.97 9.88
CA LYS A 205 -4.81 18.09 8.95
C LYS A 205 -3.37 18.26 8.49
N ASN A 206 -2.92 17.39 7.60
CA ASN A 206 -1.78 17.70 6.77
C ASN A 206 -2.15 18.97 6.03
N LYS A 207 -1.30 19.98 6.19
CA LYS A 207 -1.44 21.28 5.53
C LYS A 207 -1.44 20.98 4.03
N LYS A 208 -2.64 20.86 3.44
CA LYS A 208 -2.81 20.64 2.01
C LYS A 208 -2.05 21.77 1.33
N GLU A 209 -0.91 21.46 0.73
CA GLU A 209 -0.21 22.45 -0.09
C GLU A 209 -1.24 22.91 -1.13
N SER A 210 -1.61 24.20 -1.10
CA SER A 210 -2.71 24.74 -1.92
C SER A 210 -2.50 24.51 -3.42
N ASN A 211 -1.27 24.19 -3.79
CA ASN A 211 -0.81 24.08 -5.17
C ASN A 211 -0.87 22.63 -5.69
N ILE A 212 -1.12 21.63 -4.84
CA ILE A 212 -1.28 20.22 -5.25
C ILE A 212 -2.57 20.07 -6.06
N ILE A 213 -2.45 19.42 -7.22
CA ILE A 213 -3.59 19.11 -8.07
C ILE A 213 -4.33 17.92 -7.45
N SER A 214 -5.38 18.20 -6.67
CA SER A 214 -6.12 17.16 -5.95
C SER A 214 -7.24 16.50 -6.74
N GLN A 215 -7.55 17.00 -7.95
CA GLN A 215 -8.58 16.45 -8.82
C GLN A 215 -8.04 16.33 -10.24
N TRP A 216 -8.27 15.16 -10.83
CA TRP A 216 -7.88 14.84 -12.20
C TRP A 216 -9.06 14.24 -12.93
N ASN A 217 -9.11 14.46 -14.23
CA ASN A 217 -9.98 13.74 -15.13
C ASN A 217 -9.16 12.60 -15.74
N ILE A 218 -9.57 11.35 -15.62
CA ILE A 218 -8.83 10.19 -16.14
C ILE A 218 -9.60 9.44 -17.21
N THR A 219 -8.90 8.90 -18.20
CA THR A 219 -9.47 7.93 -19.15
C THR A 219 -9.49 6.52 -18.57
N LYS A 220 -10.05 5.56 -19.31
CA LYS A 220 -9.75 4.12 -19.13
C LYS A 220 -8.31 3.78 -19.53
N ALA A 221 -7.89 2.54 -19.30
CA ALA A 221 -6.63 2.00 -19.82
C ALA A 221 -6.72 1.61 -21.31
N PHE A 222 -5.63 1.83 -22.03
CA PHE A 222 -5.42 1.45 -23.43
C PHE A 222 -4.11 0.65 -23.58
N PRO A 223 -4.02 -0.28 -24.53
CA PRO A 223 -2.74 -0.88 -24.91
C PRO A 223 -1.74 0.20 -25.33
N PHE A 224 -0.48 0.05 -24.94
CA PHE A 224 0.57 0.96 -25.33
C PHE A 224 1.32 0.49 -26.59
N SER A 225 1.50 1.41 -27.53
CA SER A 225 2.41 1.32 -28.67
C SER A 225 3.08 2.68 -28.85
N GLU A 226 4.41 2.72 -28.87
CA GLU A 226 5.20 3.96 -28.88
C GLU A 226 4.88 4.84 -30.10
N ASP A 227 4.66 4.22 -31.25
CA ASP A 227 4.37 4.92 -32.52
C ASP A 227 2.94 5.46 -32.59
N GLU A 228 2.01 4.87 -31.84
CA GLU A 228 0.58 5.20 -31.89
C GLU A 228 0.16 6.23 -30.85
N LEU A 229 0.89 6.36 -29.73
CA LEU A 229 0.49 7.27 -28.65
C LEU A 229 0.80 8.73 -29.03
N ARG A 230 -0.24 9.46 -29.45
CA ARG A 230 -0.23 10.89 -29.76
C ARG A 230 -1.47 11.55 -29.16
N PHE A 231 -1.52 12.88 -29.13
CA PHE A 231 -2.66 13.62 -28.56
C PHE A 231 -4.01 13.21 -29.17
N ASN A 232 -4.08 13.08 -30.49
CA ASN A 232 -5.31 12.70 -31.20
C ASN A 232 -5.81 11.29 -30.85
N SER A 233 -4.94 10.42 -30.33
CA SER A 233 -5.28 9.05 -29.94
C SER A 233 -6.18 9.00 -28.70
N PHE A 234 -6.20 10.05 -27.88
CA PHE A 234 -7.01 10.11 -26.66
C PHE A 234 -7.85 11.39 -26.51
N SER A 235 -7.66 12.40 -27.35
CA SER A 235 -8.31 13.72 -27.20
C SER A 235 -9.84 13.68 -27.26
N LYS A 236 -10.42 12.62 -27.83
CA LYS A 236 -11.86 12.38 -27.95
C LYS A 236 -12.39 11.34 -26.95
N GLU A 237 -11.52 10.79 -26.10
CA GLU A 237 -11.92 9.79 -25.12
C GLU A 237 -12.78 10.40 -24.01
N LYS A 238 -13.56 9.55 -23.36
CA LYS A 238 -14.33 9.95 -22.18
C LYS A 238 -13.41 10.00 -20.98
N PHE A 239 -13.55 11.07 -20.20
CA PHE A 239 -12.86 11.23 -18.94
C PHE A 239 -13.83 11.14 -17.76
N ALA A 240 -13.38 10.53 -16.67
CA ALA A 240 -14.06 10.51 -15.38
C ALA A 240 -13.26 11.32 -14.36
N THR A 241 -13.92 12.19 -13.60
CA THR A 241 -13.28 12.96 -12.54
C THR A 241 -13.02 12.07 -11.33
N VAL A 242 -11.78 12.10 -10.83
CA VAL A 242 -11.34 11.39 -9.64
C VAL A 242 -10.56 12.34 -8.72
N THR A 243 -10.52 11.99 -7.43
CA THR A 243 -9.78 12.75 -6.41
C THR A 243 -8.53 11.97 -6.02
N THR A 244 -7.43 12.69 -5.83
CA THR A 244 -6.18 12.12 -5.34
C THR A 244 -6.30 11.67 -3.89
N GLU A 245 -5.31 10.92 -3.42
CA GLU A 245 -5.09 10.79 -1.99
C GLU A 245 -4.75 12.15 -1.34
N SER A 246 -4.78 12.20 -0.01
CA SER A 246 -4.45 13.42 0.75
C SER A 246 -3.03 13.94 0.51
N SER A 247 -2.11 13.07 0.07
CA SER A 247 -0.74 13.42 -0.35
C SER A 247 -0.67 14.09 -1.73
N GLY A 248 -1.75 14.07 -2.52
CA GLY A 248 -1.76 14.49 -3.92
C GLY A 248 -1.48 13.36 -4.91
N LEU A 249 -1.14 12.16 -4.44
CA LEU A 249 -0.95 11.00 -5.31
C LEU A 249 -2.28 10.60 -5.97
N LEU A 250 -2.27 10.46 -7.29
CA LEU A 250 -3.30 9.82 -8.09
C LEU A 250 -2.88 8.37 -8.39
N PRO A 251 -3.35 7.37 -7.62
CA PRO A 251 -3.13 5.96 -7.94
C PRO A 251 -4.13 5.51 -9.01
N PHE A 252 -3.74 5.47 -10.28
CA PHE A 252 -4.58 4.95 -11.36
C PHE A 252 -5.06 3.53 -11.07
N SER A 253 -4.23 2.69 -10.44
CA SER A 253 -4.58 1.33 -10.02
C SER A 253 -5.84 1.25 -9.16
N LYS A 254 -6.21 2.32 -8.44
CA LYS A 254 -7.45 2.38 -7.63
C LYS A 254 -8.72 2.55 -8.47
N PHE A 255 -8.58 3.08 -9.69
CA PHE A 255 -9.71 3.49 -10.54
C PHE A 255 -9.77 2.73 -11.87
N ILE A 256 -8.65 2.15 -12.31
CA ILE A 256 -8.51 1.54 -13.61
C ILE A 256 -7.96 0.12 -13.47
N LYS A 257 -8.78 -0.86 -13.89
CA LYS A 257 -8.36 -2.25 -14.03
C LYS A 257 -7.54 -2.44 -15.30
N LYS A 258 -6.33 -3.00 -15.17
CA LYS A 258 -5.52 -3.42 -16.32
C LYS A 258 -6.03 -4.75 -16.89
N ARG A 259 -5.83 -4.98 -18.19
CA ARG A 259 -6.14 -6.26 -18.84
C ARG A 259 -5.22 -7.41 -18.37
N SER A 260 -4.02 -7.06 -17.92
CA SER A 260 -3.04 -8.00 -17.38
C SER A 260 -2.33 -7.35 -16.19
N SER A 261 -2.12 -8.12 -15.14
CA SER A 261 -1.38 -7.73 -13.93
C SER A 261 -0.48 -8.86 -13.47
N GLY A 262 0.43 -8.56 -12.54
CA GLY A 262 1.33 -9.55 -11.94
C GLY A 262 2.77 -9.44 -12.42
N ASN A 263 3.28 -10.47 -13.11
CA ASN A 263 4.71 -10.58 -13.39
C ASN A 263 5.20 -9.48 -14.36
N PHE A 264 6.03 -8.56 -13.83
CA PHE A 264 6.65 -7.47 -14.58
C PHE A 264 7.26 -7.89 -15.92
N GLU A 265 7.91 -9.05 -16.01
CA GLU A 265 8.56 -9.49 -17.25
C GLU A 265 7.56 -9.92 -18.34
N LYS A 266 6.35 -10.35 -17.94
CA LYS A 266 5.31 -10.85 -18.85
C LYS A 266 4.23 -9.80 -19.17
N ASN A 267 4.10 -8.78 -18.32
CA ASN A 267 3.09 -7.74 -18.52
C ASN A 267 3.39 -6.91 -19.77
N LYS A 268 2.33 -6.57 -20.51
CA LYS A 268 2.39 -5.57 -21.57
C LYS A 268 2.18 -4.19 -20.97
N GLU A 269 2.85 -3.20 -21.54
CA GLU A 269 2.63 -1.81 -21.18
C GLU A 269 1.23 -1.37 -21.60
N VAL A 270 0.59 -0.58 -20.73
CA VAL A 270 -0.69 0.09 -20.98
C VAL A 270 -0.55 1.56 -20.63
N TYR A 271 -1.42 2.41 -21.15
CA TYR A 271 -1.48 3.81 -20.76
C TYR A 271 -2.89 4.29 -20.45
N ALA A 272 -2.96 5.39 -19.72
CA ALA A 272 -4.16 6.14 -19.39
C ALA A 272 -3.73 7.60 -19.28
N VAL A 273 -4.69 8.50 -19.48
CA VAL A 273 -4.43 9.93 -19.50
C VAL A 273 -5.11 10.59 -18.33
N ALA A 274 -4.35 11.27 -17.49
CA ALA A 274 -4.87 12.23 -16.53
C ALA A 274 -4.86 13.63 -17.16
N SER A 275 -5.94 14.38 -17.01
CA SER A 275 -6.06 15.75 -17.50
C SER A 275 -6.61 16.69 -16.46
N THR A 276 -6.19 17.95 -16.55
CA THR A 276 -6.72 19.03 -15.72
C THR A 276 -6.73 20.35 -16.51
N SER A 277 -7.66 21.23 -16.16
CA SER A 277 -7.79 22.55 -16.76
C SER A 277 -7.13 23.60 -15.85
N ILE A 278 -6.34 24.49 -16.46
CA ILE A 278 -5.65 25.58 -15.77
C ILE A 278 -6.15 26.88 -16.37
N GLU A 279 -6.93 27.63 -15.59
CA GLU A 279 -7.34 28.98 -15.98
C GLU A 279 -6.21 29.98 -15.72
N SER A 280 -5.96 30.86 -16.70
CA SER A 280 -4.92 31.87 -16.62
C SER A 280 -5.46 33.24 -17.04
N ASN A 281 -5.24 34.26 -16.22
CA ASN A 281 -5.75 35.61 -16.50
C ASN A 281 -4.91 36.38 -17.54
N ASN A 282 -3.70 35.92 -17.80
CA ASN A 282 -2.74 36.48 -18.74
C ASN A 282 -1.93 35.36 -19.43
N ASN A 283 -1.09 35.74 -20.39
CA ASN A 283 -0.02 34.86 -20.83
C ASN A 283 1.06 34.85 -19.75
N GLN A 284 1.40 33.68 -19.22
CA GLN A 284 2.38 33.55 -18.14
C GLN A 284 3.07 32.20 -18.17
N VAL A 285 4.19 32.10 -17.47
CA VAL A 285 4.88 30.84 -17.23
C VAL A 285 4.60 30.40 -15.81
N ARG A 286 4.16 29.16 -15.63
CA ARG A 286 3.98 28.53 -14.31
C ARG A 286 4.81 27.27 -14.21
N LEU A 287 5.25 26.94 -13.00
CA LEU A 287 6.07 25.76 -12.76
C LEU A 287 5.18 24.56 -12.43
N PHE A 288 5.29 23.49 -13.21
CA PHE A 288 4.66 22.21 -12.91
C PHE A 288 5.70 21.28 -12.30
N SER A 289 5.58 21.02 -11.00
CA SER A 289 6.36 20.00 -10.29
C SER A 289 5.56 18.71 -10.26
N TYR A 290 6.16 17.59 -10.67
CA TYR A 290 5.44 16.34 -10.87
C TYR A 290 6.36 15.13 -10.85
N ASP A 291 5.74 13.96 -10.71
CA ASP A 291 6.38 12.67 -10.96
C ASP A 291 5.35 11.59 -11.25
N TYR A 292 5.79 10.45 -11.76
CA TYR A 292 4.94 9.45 -12.40
C TYR A 292 5.53 8.05 -12.27
N SER A 293 4.65 7.05 -12.36
CA SER A 293 5.08 5.66 -12.49
C SER A 293 5.53 5.35 -13.92
N ASP A 294 6.55 4.51 -14.04
CA ASP A 294 7.06 3.92 -15.26
C ASP A 294 7.40 4.88 -16.41
N LYS A 295 6.47 5.35 -17.22
CA LYS A 295 6.77 6.36 -18.26
C LYS A 295 5.66 7.40 -18.35
N ILE A 296 5.99 8.56 -18.92
CA ILE A 296 5.01 9.63 -19.15
C ILE A 296 5.25 10.33 -20.48
N ILE A 297 4.16 10.86 -21.03
CA ILE A 297 4.20 11.97 -21.98
C ILE A 297 3.32 13.09 -21.45
N VAL A 298 3.88 14.29 -21.32
CA VAL A 298 3.15 15.49 -20.86
C VAL A 298 2.81 16.36 -22.06
N TYR A 299 1.55 16.76 -22.17
CA TYR A 299 1.04 17.66 -23.20
C TYR A 299 0.43 18.91 -22.59
N LEU A 300 0.65 20.07 -23.20
CA LEU A 300 -0.06 21.31 -22.90
C LEU A 300 -0.79 21.76 -24.17
N ASN A 301 -2.11 21.94 -24.08
CA ASN A 301 -2.95 22.38 -25.20
C ASN A 301 -2.74 21.53 -26.48
N GLY A 302 -2.57 20.21 -26.30
CA GLY A 302 -2.38 19.25 -27.38
C GLY A 302 -0.94 19.11 -27.89
N VAL A 303 0.00 19.94 -27.43
CA VAL A 303 1.42 19.88 -27.82
C VAL A 303 2.22 19.11 -26.78
N ALA A 304 2.98 18.11 -27.21
CA ALA A 304 3.87 17.34 -26.33
C ALA A 304 5.04 18.23 -25.85
N LEU A 305 5.25 18.28 -24.54
CA LEU A 305 6.32 19.07 -23.91
C LEU A 305 7.43 18.20 -23.34
N PHE A 306 7.11 16.99 -22.89
CA PHE A 306 8.06 16.12 -22.20
C PHE A 306 7.74 14.65 -22.42
N ARG A 307 8.79 13.83 -22.47
CA ARG A 307 8.73 12.36 -22.38
C ARG A 307 9.74 11.92 -21.33
N GLY A 308 9.37 10.94 -20.52
CA GLY A 308 10.28 10.44 -19.49
C GLY A 308 10.05 9.00 -19.12
N ASN A 309 11.08 8.39 -18.53
CA ASN A 309 11.11 7.00 -18.11
C ASN A 309 11.65 6.89 -16.67
N ASN A 310 10.76 6.52 -15.76
CA ASN A 310 10.97 6.23 -14.35
C ASN A 310 10.80 4.72 -14.04
N ALA A 311 10.77 3.85 -15.05
CA ALA A 311 10.38 2.46 -14.84
C ALA A 311 11.31 1.68 -13.92
N PHE A 312 10.76 0.67 -13.25
CA PHE A 312 11.54 -0.27 -12.46
C PHE A 312 12.72 -0.80 -13.28
N ARG A 313 13.94 -0.67 -12.74
CA ARG A 313 15.22 -1.03 -13.37
C ARG A 313 15.65 -0.24 -14.61
N SER A 314 14.91 0.80 -15.01
CA SER A 314 15.26 1.64 -16.17
C SER A 314 16.64 2.31 -16.04
N LYS A 315 17.09 2.58 -14.80
CA LYS A 315 18.39 3.20 -14.49
C LYS A 315 19.36 2.25 -13.77
N GLY A 316 19.19 0.93 -13.96
CA GLY A 316 20.01 -0.12 -13.35
C GLY A 316 19.24 -1.04 -12.41
N LEU A 317 19.83 -2.21 -12.08
CA LEU A 317 19.12 -3.33 -11.42
C LEU A 317 18.48 -3.01 -10.05
N GLN A 318 18.96 -1.96 -9.37
CA GLN A 318 18.44 -1.53 -8.07
C GLN A 318 17.46 -0.35 -8.16
N TYR A 319 17.28 0.24 -9.35
CA TYR A 319 16.40 1.39 -9.50
C TYR A 319 14.94 0.99 -9.30
N GLN A 320 14.30 1.59 -8.31
CA GLN A 320 12.95 1.22 -7.89
C GLN A 320 11.84 1.96 -8.66
N GLY A 321 12.11 3.15 -9.19
CA GLY A 321 11.07 3.95 -9.83
C GLY A 321 10.04 4.50 -8.84
N HIS A 322 10.47 4.84 -7.63
CA HIS A 322 9.61 5.52 -6.66
C HIS A 322 9.19 6.91 -7.15
N ILE A 323 8.03 7.37 -6.70
CA ILE A 323 7.50 8.69 -7.03
C ILE A 323 7.93 9.72 -5.96
N ASP A 324 8.26 10.94 -6.39
CA ASP A 324 8.49 12.11 -5.55
C ASP A 324 7.98 13.39 -6.21
N ILE A 325 7.12 14.15 -5.53
CA ILE A 325 6.54 15.39 -6.06
C ILE A 325 7.57 16.43 -6.52
N ASN A 326 8.82 16.35 -6.04
CA ASN A 326 9.88 17.29 -6.39
C ASN A 326 10.89 16.71 -7.41
N ALA A 327 10.68 15.50 -7.94
CA ALA A 327 11.64 14.84 -8.83
C ALA A 327 11.73 15.51 -10.22
N ASN A 328 10.60 15.91 -10.81
CA ASN A 328 10.57 16.54 -12.14
C ASN A 328 9.93 17.92 -12.07
N LYS A 329 10.38 18.80 -12.96
CA LYS A 329 9.93 20.18 -13.09
C LYS A 329 9.81 20.55 -14.56
N LEU A 330 8.69 21.15 -14.94
CA LEU A 330 8.43 21.62 -16.30
C LEU A 330 7.82 23.02 -16.26
N TYR A 331 8.37 23.95 -17.04
CA TYR A 331 7.80 25.29 -17.21
C TYR A 331 6.65 25.24 -18.23
N LEU A 332 5.44 25.57 -17.79
CA LEU A 332 4.24 25.61 -18.63
C LEU A 332 4.01 27.03 -19.16
N ASN A 333 4.10 27.19 -20.49
CA ASN A 333 3.78 28.44 -21.17
C ASN A 333 2.25 28.58 -21.34
N LEU A 334 1.57 29.08 -20.31
CA LEU A 334 0.12 29.25 -20.30
C LEU A 334 -0.30 30.44 -21.16
N LYS A 335 -1.40 30.27 -21.91
CA LYS A 335 -2.09 31.35 -22.62
C LYS A 335 -3.19 31.93 -21.75
N LYS A 336 -3.56 33.19 -21.96
CA LYS A 336 -4.77 33.77 -21.35
C LYS A 336 -6.00 32.91 -21.68
N GLY A 337 -6.80 32.61 -20.67
CA GLY A 337 -7.95 31.72 -20.74
C GLY A 337 -7.62 30.30 -20.28
N LYS A 338 -8.41 29.34 -20.79
CA LYS A 338 -8.32 27.94 -20.43
C LYS A 338 -7.15 27.24 -21.10
N ASN A 339 -6.28 26.64 -20.30
CA ASN A 339 -5.25 25.73 -20.77
C ASN A 339 -5.58 24.31 -20.30
N THR A 340 -5.20 23.29 -21.05
CA THR A 340 -5.42 21.90 -20.65
C THR A 340 -4.10 21.14 -20.61
N LEU A 341 -3.76 20.63 -19.43
CA LEU A 341 -2.62 19.75 -19.21
C LEU A 341 -3.09 18.30 -19.32
N HIS A 342 -2.39 17.48 -20.11
CA HIS A 342 -2.60 16.04 -20.18
C HIS A 342 -1.30 15.31 -19.83
N CYS A 343 -1.41 14.30 -18.98
CA CYS A 343 -0.34 13.40 -18.59
C CYS A 343 -0.74 12.00 -19.04
N ALA A 344 -0.18 11.53 -20.15
CA ALA A 344 -0.34 10.15 -20.58
C ALA A 344 0.70 9.31 -19.83
N VAL A 345 0.25 8.56 -18.81
CA VAL A 345 1.10 7.74 -17.95
C VAL A 345 1.04 6.30 -18.44
N ILE A 346 2.20 5.72 -18.71
CA ILE A 346 2.37 4.36 -19.22
C ILE A 346 2.92 3.50 -18.09
N ASP A 347 2.31 2.34 -17.85
CA ASP A 347 2.63 1.44 -16.76
C ASP A 347 2.74 0.00 -17.22
N LYS A 348 3.67 -0.74 -16.60
CA LYS A 348 3.87 -2.16 -16.80
C LYS A 348 3.47 -2.96 -15.57
N ALA A 349 3.99 -2.62 -14.39
CA ALA A 349 3.63 -3.26 -13.13
C ALA A 349 4.12 -2.45 -11.91
N ASN A 350 3.78 -2.93 -10.70
CA ASN A 350 4.31 -2.45 -9.40
C ASN A 350 3.71 -1.13 -8.87
N GLY A 351 2.74 -0.57 -9.59
CA GLY A 351 1.90 0.53 -9.13
C GLY A 351 1.82 1.64 -10.16
N TRP A 352 0.61 2.00 -10.57
CA TRP A 352 0.38 3.01 -11.59
C TRP A 352 -0.07 4.32 -10.98
N GLY A 353 0.74 5.37 -11.08
CA GLY A 353 0.46 6.63 -10.40
C GLY A 353 1.01 7.89 -11.05
N LEU A 354 0.46 9.02 -10.62
CA LEU A 354 0.87 10.39 -10.97
C LEU A 354 0.75 11.28 -9.73
N ILE A 355 1.65 12.23 -9.58
CA ILE A 355 1.51 13.32 -8.62
C ILE A 355 1.89 14.63 -9.30
N GLY A 356 1.23 15.73 -8.95
CA GLY A 356 1.52 17.01 -9.57
C GLY A 356 1.05 18.19 -8.73
N LYS A 357 1.84 19.27 -8.75
CA LYS A 357 1.48 20.59 -8.23
C LYS A 357 1.84 21.69 -9.21
N LEU A 358 1.07 22.76 -9.17
CA LEU A 358 1.24 23.93 -10.03
C LEU A 358 1.61 25.14 -9.18
N GLU A 359 2.81 25.66 -9.41
CA GLU A 359 3.41 26.80 -8.71
C GLU A 359 3.31 28.05 -9.58
#